data_AF-A0A7X5E149-F1
#
_entry.id   AF-A0A7X5E149-F1
#
_cell.length_a   1.000
_cell.length_b   1.000
_cell.length_c   1.000
_cell.angle_alpha   90.00
_cell.angle_beta   90.00
_cell.angle_gamma   90.00
#
_symmetry.space_group_name_H-M   'P 1'
#
loop_
_entity.id
_entity.type
_entity.pdbx_description
1 polymer ?
#
loop_
_entity_poly.entity_id
_entity_poly.type
_entity_poly.pdbx_seq_one_letter_code
_entity_poly.pdbx_strand_id
1 'polypeptide(L)'
;LFATYLHSLLFCAVCLPFSTLDSHCEEAWDAYIQRLRADQGYQVPLTGKRNRTRKQAENAGAITNMPLVLAIPTIRLFQYSISIVQDGAAHLQPIMPCVADNLRFDNGTLYFQGMDASRIDLVQYYDKQPLAVSKLDLPILRALYSVILQDAENTAKTQSEIIAQIDDPQYLNHSVKIYLPVFLEMMGYGRNCSKDTTDAVVATIMSFHNIIGIIQEELGGRKYTSHYPVMLLTAHNDVDNTIQFSSPYINKLVATIYQQSVQKDKRGNPKLKRNGEPFMLPSHSYLIKSSIAKEKNKRAVEIVCIIVTLIEQAGNCTPNIKVQTIVDRCPELKNAIDAAKGADKNKLLKRAFTKAWELLPKQTLLKEKYKDIELPSPTDPQNIPTMSSLNYTFKFPHKGKIKDVERTE
;
A
#
# COMPACT_ATOMS: atom_id res chain seq x y z
N LEU A 1 39.75 -27.42 -19.38
CA LEU A 1 39.24 -28.13 -18.18
C LEU A 1 38.41 -27.23 -17.24
N PHE A 2 37.78 -26.15 -17.75
CA PHE A 2 37.01 -25.19 -16.94
C PHE A 2 35.67 -24.78 -17.61
N ALA A 3 35.08 -25.68 -18.42
CA ALA A 3 33.89 -25.38 -19.22
C ALA A 3 32.73 -26.38 -19.03
N THR A 4 32.78 -27.28 -18.06
CA THR A 4 31.77 -28.35 -17.89
C THR A 4 31.07 -28.40 -16.53
N TYR A 5 31.29 -27.44 -15.63
CA TYR A 5 30.66 -27.43 -14.30
C TYR A 5 29.49 -26.45 -14.13
N LEU A 6 29.12 -25.67 -15.15
CA LEU A 6 28.02 -24.68 -15.05
C LEU A 6 26.68 -25.16 -15.65
N HIS A 7 26.59 -26.40 -16.14
CA HIS A 7 25.36 -26.92 -16.77
C HIS A 7 24.56 -27.93 -15.94
N SER A 8 25.00 -28.24 -14.72
CA SER A 8 24.35 -29.25 -13.86
C SER A 8 23.53 -28.67 -12.69
N LEU A 9 23.47 -27.34 -12.52
CA LEU A 9 22.69 -26.70 -11.44
C LEU A 9 21.36 -26.08 -11.89
N LEU A 10 21.03 -26.15 -13.18
CA LEU A 10 19.81 -25.54 -13.75
C LEU A 10 18.67 -26.52 -14.08
N PHE A 11 18.78 -27.79 -13.68
CA PHE A 11 17.80 -28.83 -14.08
C PHE A 11 17.09 -29.57 -12.94
N CYS A 12 17.09 -29.04 -11.70
CA CYS A 12 16.49 -29.74 -10.55
C CYS A 12 15.36 -28.97 -9.84
N ALA A 13 14.58 -28.16 -10.56
CA ALA A 13 13.41 -27.45 -10.00
C ALA A 13 12.09 -27.84 -10.68
N VAL A 14 11.95 -29.11 -11.09
CA VAL A 14 10.67 -29.67 -11.57
C VAL A 14 10.39 -30.92 -10.74
N CYS A 15 9.24 -30.92 -10.06
CA CYS A 15 8.67 -31.97 -9.22
C CYS A 15 9.21 -32.09 -7.78
N LEU A 16 8.68 -31.28 -6.86
CA LEU A 16 8.56 -31.66 -5.45
C LEU A 16 7.10 -31.56 -4.98
N PRO A 17 6.61 -32.53 -4.19
CA PRO A 17 5.21 -32.63 -3.77
C PRO A 17 4.85 -31.57 -2.73
N PHE A 18 3.56 -31.21 -2.75
CA PHE A 18 2.87 -30.07 -2.11
C PHE A 18 2.94 -29.95 -0.55
N SER A 19 3.88 -30.59 0.13
CA SER A 19 3.93 -30.66 1.61
C SER A 19 5.23 -30.13 2.26
N THR A 20 6.09 -29.43 1.51
CA THR A 20 7.40 -28.93 2.00
C THR A 20 7.60 -27.42 1.87
N LEU A 21 6.56 -26.67 1.49
CA LEU A 21 6.64 -25.22 1.29
C LEU A 21 6.61 -24.39 2.57
N ASP A 22 6.09 -24.93 3.68
CA ASP A 22 6.07 -24.21 4.97
C ASP A 22 7.44 -24.20 5.66
N SER A 23 8.23 -25.28 5.55
CA SER A 23 9.56 -25.36 6.19
C SER A 23 10.63 -24.50 5.52
N HIS A 24 10.55 -24.30 4.19
CA HIS A 24 11.49 -23.41 3.49
C HIS A 24 11.23 -21.92 3.75
N CYS A 25 10.02 -21.56 4.20
CA CYS A 25 9.69 -20.19 4.56
C CYS A 25 10.30 -19.82 5.93
N GLU A 26 10.33 -20.76 6.88
CA GLU A 26 10.98 -20.58 8.20
C GLU A 26 12.51 -20.53 8.09
N GLU A 27 13.14 -21.37 7.27
CA GLU A 27 14.60 -21.35 7.06
C GLU A 27 15.08 -20.08 6.35
N ALA A 28 14.34 -19.61 5.34
CA ALA A 28 14.62 -18.33 4.66
C ALA A 28 14.43 -17.14 5.62
N TRP A 29 13.47 -17.24 6.54
CA TRP A 29 13.18 -16.23 7.54
C TRP A 29 14.26 -16.11 8.61
N ASP A 30 14.72 -17.23 9.17
CA ASP A 30 15.83 -17.22 10.12
C ASP A 30 17.10 -16.68 9.46
N ALA A 31 17.36 -17.03 8.20
CA ALA A 31 18.46 -16.46 7.43
C ALA A 31 18.31 -14.94 7.22
N TYR A 32 17.10 -14.45 6.90
CA TYR A 32 16.81 -13.02 6.74
C TYR A 32 16.97 -12.24 8.06
N ILE A 33 16.43 -12.74 9.17
CA ILE A 33 16.61 -12.13 10.50
C ILE A 33 18.08 -12.15 10.95
N GLN A 34 18.81 -13.25 10.70
CA GLN A 34 20.24 -13.33 11.00
C GLN A 34 21.06 -12.36 10.14
N ARG A 35 20.67 -12.14 8.88
CA ARG A 35 21.28 -11.13 8.03
C ARG A 35 20.96 -9.70 8.48
N LEU A 36 19.72 -9.41 8.87
CA LEU A 36 19.34 -8.12 9.46
C LEU A 36 20.15 -7.81 10.72
N ARG A 37 20.41 -8.81 11.56
CA ARG A 37 21.29 -8.70 12.74
C ARG A 37 22.73 -8.39 12.37
N ALA A 38 23.23 -8.95 11.25
CA ALA A 38 24.61 -8.81 10.81
C ALA A 38 24.91 -7.51 10.03
N ASP A 39 23.98 -7.06 9.19
CA ASP A 39 24.22 -5.99 8.20
C ASP A 39 23.49 -4.65 8.51
N GLN A 40 22.41 -4.63 9.32
CA GLN A 40 21.49 -3.48 9.40
C GLN A 40 21.16 -2.99 10.82
N GLY A 41 21.94 -3.38 11.84
CA GLY A 41 21.72 -2.90 13.21
C GLY A 41 20.40 -3.36 13.84
N TYR A 42 19.76 -4.40 13.29
CA TYR A 42 18.54 -4.99 13.87
C TYR A 42 18.79 -5.44 15.30
N GLN A 43 18.10 -4.83 16.25
CA GLN A 43 18.22 -5.16 17.66
C GLN A 43 17.27 -6.31 18.02
N VAL A 44 17.83 -7.35 18.63
CA VAL A 44 17.13 -8.51 19.18
C VAL A 44 16.37 -8.10 20.46
N PRO A 45 15.20 -8.69 20.78
CA PRO A 45 14.39 -8.26 21.91
C PRO A 45 15.15 -8.27 23.23
N LEU A 46 14.88 -7.27 24.09
CA LEU A 46 15.23 -7.35 25.50
C LEU A 46 14.40 -8.48 26.14
N THR A 47 15.07 -9.50 26.67
CA THR A 47 14.40 -10.56 27.42
C THR A 47 14.04 -10.06 28.82
N GLY A 48 12.74 -10.03 29.15
CA GLY A 48 12.26 -9.67 30.49
C GLY A 48 10.78 -9.32 30.56
N LYS A 49 10.15 -9.48 31.73
CA LYS A 49 8.77 -9.00 31.98
C LYS A 49 8.81 -7.49 32.24
N ARG A 50 8.33 -6.67 31.31
CA ARG A 50 8.05 -5.24 31.51
C ARG A 50 6.54 -4.97 31.47
N ASN A 51 6.10 -3.89 32.13
CA ASN A 51 4.68 -3.51 32.18
C ASN A 51 4.19 -2.99 30.82
N ARG A 52 3.50 -3.85 30.06
CA ARG A 52 2.99 -3.62 28.70
C ARG A 52 1.92 -2.52 28.66
N THR A 53 2.31 -1.26 28.59
CA THR A 53 1.36 -0.14 28.54
C THR A 53 1.58 0.74 27.33
N ARG A 54 0.48 1.25 26.76
CA ARG A 54 0.49 2.23 25.66
C ARG A 54 1.42 3.41 25.96
N LYS A 55 1.40 3.91 27.21
CA LYS A 55 2.22 5.04 27.66
C LYS A 55 3.72 4.73 27.63
N GLN A 56 4.13 3.49 27.93
CA GLN A 56 5.54 3.10 27.82
C GLN A 56 6.00 2.99 26.38
N ALA A 57 5.16 2.42 25.49
CA ALA A 57 5.46 2.37 24.07
C ALA A 57 5.58 3.80 23.48
N GLU A 58 4.67 4.69 23.87
CA GLU A 58 4.71 6.12 23.49
C GLU A 58 6.00 6.80 23.98
N ASN A 59 6.40 6.61 25.24
CA ASN A 59 7.67 7.12 25.76
C ASN A 59 8.90 6.56 25.02
N ALA A 60 8.79 5.37 24.43
CA ALA A 60 9.83 4.76 23.60
C ALA A 60 9.77 5.21 22.12
N GLY A 61 8.94 6.22 21.80
CA GLY A 61 8.78 6.79 20.48
C GLY A 61 7.87 5.98 19.55
N ALA A 62 7.06 5.05 20.07
CA ALA A 62 6.08 4.35 19.24
C ALA A 62 4.85 5.24 18.97
N ILE A 63 4.39 5.24 17.73
CA ILE A 63 3.10 5.83 17.36
C ILE A 63 2.01 5.04 18.08
N THR A 64 1.22 5.76 18.88
CA THR A 64 0.02 5.23 19.55
C THR A 64 -1.24 6.05 19.26
N ASN A 65 -1.14 7.08 18.42
CA ASN A 65 -2.28 7.77 17.84
C ASN A 65 -2.32 7.41 16.35
N MET A 66 -3.32 6.63 15.95
CA MET A 66 -3.39 6.04 14.61
C MET A 66 -4.52 6.67 13.79
N PRO A 67 -4.36 6.78 12.45
CA PRO A 67 -5.39 7.37 11.60
C PRO A 67 -6.61 6.44 11.50
N LEU A 68 -7.80 6.96 11.83
CA LEU A 68 -9.05 6.20 11.78
C LEU A 68 -9.58 6.00 10.35
N VAL A 69 -9.00 6.71 9.39
CA VAL A 69 -9.31 6.64 7.96
C VAL A 69 -8.02 6.43 7.17
N LEU A 70 -8.11 5.69 6.08
CA LEU A 70 -7.02 5.49 5.16
C LEU A 70 -6.82 6.73 4.30
N ALA A 71 -5.56 7.11 4.10
CA ALA A 71 -5.15 8.06 3.09
C ALA A 71 -4.98 7.35 1.75
N ILE A 72 -5.75 7.75 0.75
CA ILE A 72 -5.73 7.17 -0.60
C ILE A 72 -5.31 8.25 -1.60
N PRO A 73 -4.19 8.10 -2.33
CA PRO A 73 -3.78 9.08 -3.34
C PRO A 73 -4.87 9.34 -4.39
N THR A 74 -5.24 10.61 -4.58
CA THR A 74 -6.26 11.04 -5.55
C THR A 74 -5.66 11.69 -6.79
N ILE A 75 -4.39 12.10 -6.76
CA ILE A 75 -3.67 12.58 -7.95
C ILE A 75 -3.63 11.44 -8.97
N ARG A 76 -4.23 11.66 -10.15
CA ARG A 76 -4.46 10.62 -11.16
C ARG A 76 -3.19 9.85 -11.56
N LEU A 77 -2.04 10.52 -11.63
CA LEU A 77 -0.76 9.88 -11.94
C LEU A 77 -0.31 8.86 -10.87
N PHE A 78 -0.75 9.00 -9.63
CA PHE A 78 -0.32 8.19 -8.49
C PHE A 78 -1.42 7.30 -7.91
N GLN A 79 -2.58 7.18 -8.58
CA GLN A 79 -3.71 6.39 -8.08
C GLN A 79 -3.40 4.89 -7.97
N TYR A 80 -2.36 4.40 -8.66
CA TYR A 80 -1.91 3.01 -8.64
C TYR A 80 -0.64 2.79 -7.79
N SER A 81 -0.20 3.81 -7.06
CA SER A 81 1.05 3.77 -6.27
C SER A 81 1.09 2.69 -5.19
N ILE A 82 -0.06 2.26 -4.67
CA ILE A 82 -0.17 1.13 -3.73
C ILE A 82 -0.91 -0.04 -4.41
N SER A 83 -0.56 -0.33 -5.66
CA SER A 83 -1.09 -1.43 -6.46
C SER A 83 -0.03 -1.93 -7.44
N ILE A 84 -0.21 -3.13 -8.00
CA ILE A 84 0.68 -3.68 -9.03
C ILE A 84 0.29 -3.29 -10.46
N VAL A 85 -0.76 -2.48 -10.62
CA VAL A 85 -1.19 -1.99 -11.93
C VAL A 85 -0.14 -1.05 -12.48
N GLN A 86 0.51 -1.43 -13.58
CA GLN A 86 1.56 -0.66 -14.25
C GLN A 86 0.97 0.42 -15.18
N ASP A 87 0.09 1.26 -14.64
CA ASP A 87 -0.47 2.43 -15.30
C ASP A 87 -0.20 3.65 -14.41
N GLY A 88 0.31 4.75 -14.97
CA GLY A 88 0.71 5.94 -14.19
C GLY A 88 2.18 6.01 -13.77
N ALA A 89 2.48 6.89 -12.83
CA ALA A 89 3.84 7.30 -12.46
C ALA A 89 4.43 6.49 -11.29
N ALA A 90 3.62 5.72 -10.56
CA ALA A 90 4.12 4.86 -9.49
C ALA A 90 3.29 3.60 -9.33
N HIS A 91 3.94 2.48 -9.01
CA HIS A 91 3.31 1.18 -8.78
C HIS A 91 4.23 0.24 -8.00
N LEU A 92 3.69 -0.89 -7.55
CA LEU A 92 4.38 -1.95 -6.82
C LEU A 92 4.79 -3.08 -7.75
N GLN A 93 5.94 -3.68 -7.49
CA GLN A 93 6.46 -4.84 -8.20
C GLN A 93 6.94 -5.88 -7.19
N PRO A 94 6.19 -6.98 -7.00
CA PRO A 94 6.66 -8.15 -6.26
C PRO A 94 7.89 -8.74 -6.94
N ILE A 95 8.84 -9.21 -6.15
CA ILE A 95 10.05 -9.86 -6.65
C ILE A 95 10.22 -11.23 -5.99
N MET A 96 11.01 -12.09 -6.62
CA MET A 96 11.32 -13.40 -6.04
C MET A 96 12.05 -13.23 -4.70
N PRO A 97 11.72 -14.01 -3.65
CA PRO A 97 12.34 -13.87 -2.33
C PRO A 97 13.87 -13.90 -2.35
N CYS A 98 14.47 -14.81 -3.14
CA CYS A 98 15.92 -14.91 -3.28
C CYS A 98 16.59 -13.64 -3.86
N VAL A 99 15.83 -12.82 -4.58
CA VAL A 99 16.29 -11.54 -5.12
C VAL A 99 16.17 -10.46 -4.05
N ALA A 100 15.05 -10.44 -3.32
CA ALA A 100 14.80 -9.50 -2.23
C ALA A 100 15.89 -9.57 -1.16
N ASP A 101 16.33 -10.78 -0.80
CA ASP A 101 17.42 -10.97 0.14
C ASP A 101 18.70 -10.26 -0.33
N ASN A 102 18.98 -10.21 -1.63
CA ASN A 102 20.19 -9.61 -2.18
C ASN A 102 20.11 -8.10 -2.40
N LEU A 103 18.99 -7.47 -2.04
CA LEU A 103 18.84 -6.03 -2.07
C LEU A 103 19.44 -5.39 -0.81
N ARG A 104 20.08 -4.25 -1.00
CA ARG A 104 20.57 -3.39 0.08
C ARG A 104 20.19 -1.96 -0.26
N PHE A 105 19.59 -1.25 0.68
CA PHE A 105 19.28 0.17 0.50
C PHE A 105 20.21 0.98 1.41
N ASP A 106 20.99 1.86 0.81
CA ASP A 106 21.93 2.71 1.52
C ASP A 106 22.02 4.09 0.86
N ASN A 107 22.03 5.14 1.68
CA ASN A 107 22.13 6.54 1.24
C ASN A 107 21.21 6.88 0.06
N GLY A 108 19.93 6.50 0.15
CA GLY A 108 18.93 6.81 -0.87
C GLY A 108 19.00 5.94 -2.14
N THR A 109 19.95 5.00 -2.21
CA THR A 109 20.22 4.18 -3.39
C THR A 109 19.96 2.71 -3.09
N LEU A 110 19.24 2.04 -4.00
CA LEU A 110 19.04 0.61 -3.96
C LEU A 110 20.19 -0.09 -4.69
N TYR A 111 20.82 -1.06 -4.04
CA TYR A 111 21.87 -1.89 -4.58
C TYR A 111 21.39 -3.34 -4.69
N PHE A 112 21.74 -3.99 -5.78
CA PHE A 112 21.58 -5.43 -5.98
C PHE A 112 22.94 -6.04 -6.29
N GLN A 113 23.39 -6.98 -5.45
CA GLN A 113 24.72 -7.62 -5.58
C GLN A 113 25.88 -6.61 -5.68
N GLY A 114 25.79 -5.49 -4.94
CA GLY A 114 26.81 -4.44 -4.91
C GLY A 114 26.78 -3.45 -6.08
N MET A 115 25.87 -3.61 -7.03
CA MET A 115 25.64 -2.67 -8.13
C MET A 115 24.39 -1.83 -7.87
N ASP A 116 24.43 -0.56 -8.27
CA ASP A 116 23.24 0.31 -8.29
C ASP A 116 22.13 -0.35 -9.12
N ALA A 117 20.98 -0.58 -8.48
CA ALA A 117 19.84 -1.27 -9.04
C ALA A 117 19.24 -0.54 -10.25
N SER A 118 19.44 0.78 -10.38
CA SER A 118 19.04 1.54 -11.57
C SER A 118 19.74 1.08 -12.85
N ARG A 119 20.89 0.39 -12.73
CA ARG A 119 21.66 -0.16 -13.84
C ARG A 119 21.26 -1.59 -14.20
N ILE A 120 20.35 -2.19 -13.44
CA ILE A 120 19.95 -3.59 -13.57
C ILE A 120 18.50 -3.63 -14.03
N ASP A 121 18.21 -4.52 -14.98
CA ASP A 121 16.84 -4.78 -15.40
C ASP A 121 16.13 -5.68 -14.36
N LEU A 122 15.67 -5.07 -13.27
CA LEU A 122 14.96 -5.75 -12.19
C LEU A 122 13.64 -6.40 -12.64
N VAL A 123 13.13 -6.05 -13.83
CA VAL A 123 11.92 -6.64 -14.42
C VAL A 123 12.06 -8.15 -14.62
N GLN A 124 13.28 -8.64 -14.85
CA GLN A 124 13.57 -10.07 -15.04
C GLN A 124 13.35 -10.89 -13.77
N TYR A 125 13.38 -10.24 -12.61
CA TYR A 125 13.21 -10.85 -11.29
C TYR A 125 11.78 -10.72 -10.73
N TYR A 126 10.86 -10.22 -11.54
CA TYR A 126 9.45 -10.09 -11.17
C TYR A 126 8.82 -11.48 -11.02
N ASP A 127 8.36 -11.78 -9.81
CA ASP A 127 7.37 -12.84 -9.58
C ASP A 127 5.98 -12.47 -10.16
N LYS A 128 5.79 -12.77 -11.45
CA LYS A 128 4.53 -12.56 -12.19
C LYS A 128 3.45 -13.60 -11.86
N GLN A 129 3.71 -14.53 -10.94
CA GLN A 129 2.74 -15.58 -10.64
C GLN A 129 1.46 -14.96 -10.04
N PRO A 130 0.26 -15.40 -10.46
CA PRO A 130 -0.99 -14.96 -9.85
C PRO A 130 -1.02 -15.15 -8.33
N LEU A 131 -0.30 -16.16 -7.82
CA LEU A 131 -0.16 -16.41 -6.39
C LEU A 131 0.55 -15.25 -5.67
N ALA A 132 1.63 -14.70 -6.24
CA ALA A 132 2.35 -13.56 -5.68
C ALA A 132 1.43 -12.36 -5.52
N VAL A 133 0.60 -12.08 -6.54
CA VAL A 133 -0.43 -11.03 -6.51
C VAL A 133 -1.46 -11.29 -5.41
N SER A 134 -1.93 -12.53 -5.27
CA SER A 134 -2.98 -12.88 -4.30
C SER A 134 -2.52 -12.86 -2.85
N LYS A 135 -1.21 -12.97 -2.60
CA LYS A 135 -0.60 -12.89 -1.26
C LYS A 135 -0.40 -11.44 -0.80
N LEU A 136 -0.53 -10.44 -1.68
CA LEU A 136 -0.37 -9.04 -1.31
C LEU A 136 -1.60 -8.52 -0.54
N ASP A 137 -1.45 -8.27 0.75
CA ASP A 137 -2.46 -7.58 1.54
C ASP A 137 -2.36 -6.06 1.35
N LEU A 138 -2.78 -5.58 0.17
CA LEU A 138 -2.79 -4.14 -0.14
C LEU A 138 -3.58 -3.31 0.89
N PRO A 139 -4.70 -3.79 1.49
CA PRO A 139 -5.36 -3.06 2.57
C PRO A 139 -4.46 -2.79 3.78
N ILE A 140 -3.67 -3.78 4.24
CA ILE A 140 -2.70 -3.56 5.33
C ILE A 140 -1.59 -2.60 4.88
N LEU A 141 -1.10 -2.72 3.64
CA LEU A 141 -0.10 -1.78 3.12
C LEU A 141 -0.61 -0.34 3.07
N ARG A 142 -1.88 -0.11 2.73
CA ARG A 142 -2.51 1.23 2.78
C ARG A 142 -2.73 1.74 4.21
N ALA A 143 -2.99 0.85 5.15
CA ALA A 143 -3.01 1.19 6.57
C ALA A 143 -1.63 1.70 7.03
N LEU A 144 -0.55 0.99 6.67
CA LEU A 144 0.83 1.45 6.95
C LEU A 144 1.15 2.77 6.24
N TYR A 145 0.79 2.90 4.96
CA TYR A 145 0.93 4.15 4.21
C TYR A 145 0.29 5.33 4.95
N SER A 146 -0.91 5.15 5.48
CA SER A 146 -1.65 6.19 6.21
C SER A 146 -0.95 6.58 7.51
N VAL A 147 -0.35 5.61 8.20
CA VAL A 147 0.45 5.87 9.42
C VAL A 147 1.72 6.65 9.08
N ILE A 148 2.45 6.25 8.04
CA ILE A 148 3.68 6.94 7.61
C ILE A 148 3.36 8.37 7.14
N LEU A 149 2.29 8.55 6.37
CA LEU A 149 1.84 9.87 5.94
C LEU A 149 1.50 10.77 7.14
N GLN A 150 0.74 10.25 8.11
CA GLN A 150 0.41 11.00 9.32
C GLN A 150 1.66 11.35 10.15
N ASP A 151 2.64 10.45 10.23
CA ASP A 151 3.91 10.71 10.90
C ASP A 151 4.70 11.84 10.20
N ALA A 152 4.74 11.81 8.86
CA ALA A 152 5.35 12.88 8.06
C ALA A 152 4.65 14.23 8.27
N GLU A 153 3.32 14.24 8.26
CA GLU A 153 2.50 15.44 8.50
C GLU A 153 2.63 16.00 9.92
N ASN A 154 2.86 15.12 10.92
CA ASN A 154 3.07 15.53 12.30
C ASN A 154 4.50 16.05 12.54
N THR A 155 5.48 15.49 11.82
CA THR A 155 6.89 15.85 11.97
C THR A 155 7.24 17.14 11.22
N ALA A 156 6.67 17.31 10.01
CA ALA A 156 6.83 18.52 9.22
C ALA A 156 5.86 19.61 9.67
N LYS A 157 6.33 20.85 9.82
CA LYS A 157 5.48 22.01 10.15
C LYS A 157 4.70 22.52 8.94
N THR A 158 5.22 22.26 7.74
CA THR A 158 4.66 22.73 6.48
C THR A 158 4.70 21.65 5.41
N GLN A 159 3.84 21.79 4.39
CA GLN A 159 3.87 20.89 3.23
C GLN A 159 5.14 21.07 2.41
N SER A 160 5.70 22.28 2.40
CA SER A 160 6.99 22.59 1.77
C SER A 160 8.15 21.83 2.42
N GLU A 161 8.13 21.63 3.75
CA GLU A 161 9.12 20.80 4.45
C GLU A 161 9.05 19.33 4.02
N ILE A 162 7.84 18.76 3.85
CA ILE A 162 7.67 17.40 3.32
C ILE A 162 8.24 17.29 1.90
N ILE A 163 7.98 18.29 1.05
CA ILE A 163 8.50 18.32 -0.33
C ILE A 163 10.03 18.41 -0.34
N ALA A 164 10.63 19.18 0.57
CA ALA A 164 12.07 19.33 0.66
C ALA A 164 12.81 18.01 1.00
N GLN A 165 12.10 17.04 1.58
CA GLN A 165 12.64 15.73 1.96
C GLN A 165 12.63 14.70 0.82
N ILE A 166 12.14 15.06 -0.37
CA ILE A 166 11.92 14.12 -1.49
C ILE A 166 13.18 13.33 -1.90
N ASP A 167 14.36 13.94 -1.78
CA ASP A 167 15.65 13.34 -2.13
C ASP A 167 16.62 13.30 -0.94
N ASP A 168 16.14 13.59 0.28
CA ASP A 168 16.98 13.53 1.48
C ASP A 168 17.23 12.06 1.86
N PRO A 169 18.47 11.55 1.75
CA PRO A 169 18.78 10.15 2.07
C PRO A 169 18.44 9.78 3.52
N GLN A 170 18.50 10.74 4.45
CA GLN A 170 18.14 10.49 5.85
C GLN A 170 16.64 10.28 5.99
N TYR A 171 15.84 11.11 5.32
CA TYR A 171 14.39 10.98 5.34
C TYR A 171 13.90 9.73 4.59
N LEU A 172 14.53 9.36 3.48
CA LEU A 172 14.18 8.11 2.79
C LEU A 172 14.38 6.89 3.71
N ASN A 173 15.39 6.92 4.57
CA ASN A 173 15.63 5.92 5.61
C ASN A 173 14.85 6.15 6.92
N HIS A 174 14.01 7.19 6.99
CA HIS A 174 13.22 7.48 8.18
C HIS A 174 12.39 6.25 8.56
N SER A 175 12.47 5.89 9.83
CA SER A 175 11.82 4.69 10.36
C SER A 175 10.68 5.08 11.28
N VAL A 176 9.55 4.40 11.12
CA VAL A 176 8.39 4.55 11.97
C VAL A 176 8.33 3.36 12.93
N LYS A 177 8.11 3.65 14.22
CA LYS A 177 7.84 2.65 15.25
C LYS A 177 6.35 2.66 15.56
N ILE A 178 5.66 1.53 15.43
CA ILE A 178 4.24 1.42 15.75
C ILE A 178 4.01 0.52 16.95
N TYR A 179 3.01 0.85 17.77
CA TYR A 179 2.53 -0.03 18.83
C TYR A 179 1.42 -0.95 18.27
N LEU A 180 1.73 -2.25 18.18
CA LEU A 180 0.91 -3.26 17.50
C LEU A 180 -0.55 -3.31 17.98
N PRO A 181 -0.87 -3.26 19.30
CA PRO A 181 -2.25 -3.34 19.75
C PRO A 181 -3.13 -2.19 19.23
N VAL A 182 -2.59 -0.97 19.13
CA VAL A 182 -3.34 0.18 18.61
C VAL A 182 -3.43 0.11 17.09
N PHE A 183 -2.40 -0.40 16.40
CA PHE A 183 -2.48 -0.64 14.96
C PHE A 183 -3.55 -1.68 14.60
N LEU A 184 -3.65 -2.76 15.40
CA LEU A 184 -4.71 -3.76 15.26
C LEU A 184 -6.10 -3.17 15.53
N GLU A 185 -6.26 -2.35 16.58
CA GLU A 185 -7.52 -1.64 16.87
C GLU A 185 -7.90 -0.68 15.71
N MET A 186 -6.93 0.02 15.13
CA MET A 186 -7.12 0.88 13.95
C MET A 186 -7.70 0.11 12.75
N MET A 187 -7.18 -1.10 12.50
CA MET A 187 -7.69 -2.00 11.46
C MET A 187 -9.02 -2.66 11.83
N GLY A 188 -9.56 -2.36 13.02
CA GLY A 188 -10.86 -2.80 13.49
C GLY A 188 -10.84 -4.13 14.23
N TYR A 189 -9.67 -4.66 14.59
CA TYR A 189 -9.61 -5.82 15.47
C TYR A 189 -9.99 -5.42 16.91
N GLY A 190 -10.37 -6.41 17.72
CA GLY A 190 -10.67 -6.17 19.14
C GLY A 190 -9.42 -5.82 19.92
N ARG A 191 -9.55 -5.07 21.02
CA ARG A 191 -8.42 -4.67 21.89
C ARG A 191 -7.59 -5.85 22.39
N ASN A 192 -8.22 -7.01 22.58
CA ASN A 192 -7.57 -8.25 23.01
C ASN A 192 -7.49 -9.23 21.84
N CYS A 193 -6.66 -8.93 20.85
CA CYS A 193 -6.40 -9.86 19.75
C CYS A 193 -5.72 -11.14 20.24
N SER A 194 -5.97 -12.26 19.56
CA SER A 194 -5.18 -13.47 19.80
C SER A 194 -3.73 -13.27 19.36
N LYS A 195 -2.83 -14.05 19.95
CA LYS A 195 -1.43 -14.09 19.52
C LYS A 195 -1.33 -14.47 18.04
N ASP A 196 -2.05 -15.51 17.61
CA ASP A 196 -2.06 -15.94 16.21
C ASP A 196 -2.48 -14.83 15.23
N THR A 197 -3.45 -13.99 15.62
CA THR A 197 -3.87 -12.85 14.79
C THR A 197 -2.77 -11.80 14.70
N THR A 198 -2.10 -11.54 15.83
CA THR A 198 -0.98 -10.60 15.91
C THR A 198 0.18 -11.08 15.05
N ASP A 199 0.57 -12.34 15.21
CA ASP A 199 1.66 -12.98 14.48
C ASP A 199 1.36 -13.01 12.97
N ALA A 200 0.11 -13.28 12.55
CA ALA A 200 -0.29 -13.24 11.14
C ALA A 200 -0.20 -11.84 10.53
N VAL A 201 -0.59 -10.80 11.27
CA VAL A 201 -0.44 -9.39 10.82
C VAL A 201 1.04 -9.02 10.73
N VAL A 202 1.83 -9.38 11.73
CA VAL A 202 3.28 -9.14 11.73
C VAL A 202 3.94 -9.83 10.54
N ALA A 203 3.64 -11.10 10.28
CA ALA A 203 4.12 -11.85 9.12
C ALA A 203 3.70 -11.18 7.79
N THR A 204 2.49 -10.62 7.74
CA THR A 204 2.03 -9.89 6.54
C THR A 204 2.84 -8.62 6.33
N ILE A 205 3.07 -7.81 7.37
CA ILE A 205 3.92 -6.60 7.30
C ILE A 205 5.33 -6.97 6.85
N MET A 206 5.88 -8.05 7.41
CA MET A 206 7.19 -8.57 7.05
C MET A 206 7.25 -8.98 5.58
N SER A 207 6.22 -9.62 5.03
CA SER A 207 6.21 -10.08 3.63
C SER A 207 6.40 -8.95 2.59
N PHE A 208 6.15 -7.70 2.97
CA PHE A 208 6.34 -6.54 2.09
C PHE A 208 7.81 -6.22 1.76
N HIS A 209 8.79 -6.87 2.41
CA HIS A 209 10.21 -6.79 1.98
C HIS A 209 10.44 -7.36 0.57
N ASN A 210 9.57 -8.25 0.12
CA ASN A 210 9.61 -8.85 -1.23
C ASN A 210 8.99 -7.96 -2.31
N ILE A 211 8.84 -6.66 -2.05
CA ILE A 211 8.20 -5.72 -2.97
C ILE A 211 9.12 -4.52 -3.19
N ILE A 212 9.34 -4.21 -4.45
CA ILE A 212 9.96 -2.96 -4.88
C ILE A 212 8.85 -2.02 -5.35
N GLY A 213 8.92 -0.77 -4.93
CA GLY A 213 8.11 0.30 -5.48
C GLY A 213 8.87 1.00 -6.60
N ILE A 214 8.15 1.26 -7.68
CA ILE A 214 8.67 1.92 -8.87
C ILE A 214 8.08 3.32 -8.93
N ILE A 215 8.93 4.33 -9.16
CA ILE A 215 8.52 5.72 -9.38
C ILE A 215 9.16 6.21 -10.69
N GLN A 216 8.33 6.70 -11.60
CA GLN A 216 8.76 7.42 -12.80
C GLN A 216 9.05 8.86 -12.44
N GLU A 217 10.28 9.27 -12.68
CA GLU A 217 10.79 10.61 -12.38
C GLU A 217 11.21 11.32 -13.65
N GLU A 218 11.28 12.65 -13.58
CA GLU A 218 11.72 13.49 -14.69
C GLU A 218 12.86 14.40 -14.23
N LEU A 219 14.05 14.20 -14.79
CA LEU A 219 15.24 15.02 -14.51
C LEU A 219 15.78 15.57 -15.83
N GLY A 220 15.88 16.90 -15.93
CA GLY A 220 16.37 17.57 -17.14
C GLY A 220 15.55 17.25 -18.40
N GLY A 221 14.25 17.02 -18.26
CA GLY A 221 13.35 16.66 -19.37
C GLY A 221 13.43 15.20 -19.81
N ARG A 222 14.21 14.36 -19.12
CA ARG A 222 14.31 12.92 -19.38
C ARG A 222 13.58 12.14 -18.30
N LYS A 223 12.79 11.16 -18.73
CA LYS A 223 12.12 10.22 -17.82
C LYS A 223 13.06 9.09 -17.46
N TYR A 224 13.12 8.77 -16.17
CA TYR A 224 13.83 7.61 -15.66
C TYR A 224 12.99 6.90 -14.60
N THR A 225 13.35 5.64 -14.34
CA THR A 225 12.61 4.75 -13.45
C THR A 225 13.46 4.50 -12.21
N SER A 226 12.98 4.93 -11.06
CA SER A 226 13.62 4.72 -9.76
C SER A 226 12.96 3.58 -9.01
N HIS A 227 13.79 2.84 -8.28
CA HIS A 227 13.41 1.62 -7.56
C HIS A 227 13.70 1.80 -6.08
N TYR A 228 12.69 1.56 -5.23
CA TYR A 228 12.80 1.70 -3.79
C TYR A 228 12.21 0.47 -3.10
N PRO A 229 12.80 -0.03 -2.01
CA PRO A 229 12.16 -1.08 -1.22
C PRO A 229 10.89 -0.53 -0.56
N VAL A 230 9.82 -1.34 -0.58
CA VAL A 230 8.54 -0.95 0.01
C VAL A 230 8.56 -1.06 1.53
N MET A 231 9.28 -2.03 2.08
CA MET A 231 9.36 -2.21 3.53
C MET A 231 10.71 -2.78 3.93
N LEU A 232 11.39 -2.12 4.86
CA LEU A 232 12.62 -2.56 5.50
C LEU A 232 12.36 -2.65 7.00
N LEU A 233 12.35 -3.87 7.54
CA LEU A 233 12.16 -4.08 8.96
C LEU A 233 13.46 -3.71 9.70
N THR A 234 13.40 -2.79 10.66
CA THR A 234 14.58 -2.34 11.40
C THR A 234 14.62 -2.86 12.83
N ALA A 235 13.45 -3.10 13.46
CA ALA A 235 13.38 -3.77 14.76
C ALA A 235 12.00 -4.42 14.99
N HIS A 236 11.97 -5.50 15.76
CA HIS A 236 10.73 -6.07 16.29
C HIS A 236 10.93 -6.45 17.76
N ASN A 237 10.00 -6.03 18.62
CA ASN A 237 10.07 -6.27 20.05
C ASN A 237 8.73 -6.78 20.58
N ASP A 238 8.67 -8.11 20.78
CA ASP A 238 7.53 -8.83 21.33
C ASP A 238 7.20 -8.43 22.77
N VAL A 239 8.19 -7.99 23.54
CA VAL A 239 7.99 -7.60 24.94
C VAL A 239 7.22 -6.29 25.02
N ASP A 240 7.59 -5.34 24.17
CA ASP A 240 6.97 -4.01 24.13
C ASP A 240 5.78 -3.95 23.14
N ASN A 241 5.48 -5.03 22.42
CA ASN A 241 4.51 -5.12 21.33
C ASN A 241 4.70 -4.00 20.29
N THR A 242 5.95 -3.77 19.88
CA THR A 242 6.29 -2.75 18.90
C THR A 242 7.01 -3.35 17.70
N ILE A 243 6.76 -2.77 16.54
CA ILE A 243 7.49 -3.06 15.31
C ILE A 243 7.99 -1.73 14.75
N GLN A 244 9.24 -1.72 14.29
CA GLN A 244 9.89 -0.56 13.69
C GLN A 244 10.35 -0.93 12.29
N PHE A 245 10.01 -0.09 11.33
CA PHE A 245 10.32 -0.29 9.92
C PHE A 245 10.58 1.04 9.23
N SER A 246 11.33 1.00 8.14
CA SER A 246 11.46 2.11 7.19
C SER A 246 10.80 1.73 5.87
N SER A 247 10.26 2.72 5.16
CA SER A 247 9.71 2.54 3.81
C SER A 247 10.23 3.64 2.90
N PRO A 248 11.41 3.44 2.28
CA PRO A 248 11.96 4.41 1.32
C PRO A 248 11.00 4.73 0.18
N TYR A 249 10.28 3.72 -0.31
CA TYR A 249 9.25 3.93 -1.33
C TYR A 249 8.13 4.84 -0.84
N ILE A 250 7.53 4.59 0.33
CA ILE A 250 6.40 5.41 0.82
C ILE A 250 6.88 6.82 1.18
N ASN A 251 8.04 6.96 1.82
CA ASN A 251 8.63 8.26 2.15
C ASN A 251 8.82 9.11 0.88
N LYS A 252 9.44 8.55 -0.16
CA LYS A 252 9.59 9.20 -1.48
C LYS A 252 8.24 9.50 -2.13
N LEU A 253 7.31 8.55 -2.11
CA LEU A 253 5.99 8.67 -2.73
C LEU A 253 5.17 9.80 -2.11
N VAL A 254 5.16 9.92 -0.77
CA VAL A 254 4.45 10.98 -0.05
C VAL A 254 4.96 12.36 -0.50
N ALA A 255 6.29 12.57 -0.44
CA ALA A 255 6.89 13.84 -0.85
C ALA A 255 6.62 14.14 -2.34
N THR A 256 6.66 13.12 -3.19
CA THR A 256 6.36 13.24 -4.63
C THR A 256 4.91 13.63 -4.87
N ILE A 257 3.95 12.99 -4.20
CA ILE A 257 2.52 13.33 -4.32
C ILE A 257 2.27 14.77 -3.86
N TYR A 258 2.89 15.19 -2.75
CA TYR A 258 2.81 16.58 -2.29
C TYR A 258 3.36 17.54 -3.35
N GLN A 259 4.56 17.29 -3.87
CA GLN A 259 5.15 18.11 -4.94
C GLN A 259 4.24 18.22 -6.17
N GLN A 260 3.63 17.12 -6.59
CA GLN A 260 2.74 17.06 -7.75
C GLN A 260 1.38 17.72 -7.51
N SER A 261 0.99 17.90 -6.25
CA SER A 261 -0.23 18.62 -5.88
C SER A 261 -0.05 20.15 -5.89
N VAL A 262 1.18 20.67 -6.00
CA VAL A 262 1.44 22.12 -6.10
C VAL A 262 0.75 22.70 -7.34
N GLN A 263 -0.15 23.66 -7.10
CA GLN A 263 -0.81 24.39 -8.17
C GLN A 263 0.18 25.34 -8.84
N LYS A 264 0.24 25.29 -10.17
CA LYS A 264 1.09 26.16 -10.98
C LYS A 264 0.28 27.27 -11.63
N ASP A 265 0.91 28.43 -11.82
CA ASP A 265 0.36 29.53 -12.62
C ASP A 265 0.46 29.25 -14.12
N LYS A 266 0.00 30.19 -14.96
CA LYS A 266 0.06 30.04 -16.43
C LYS A 266 1.48 29.96 -16.99
N ARG A 267 2.50 30.36 -16.21
CA ARG A 267 3.92 30.36 -16.57
C ARG A 267 4.65 29.12 -16.03
N GLY A 268 3.95 28.25 -15.29
CA GLY A 268 4.51 27.04 -14.70
C GLY A 268 5.12 27.22 -13.30
N ASN A 269 5.03 28.41 -12.71
CA ASN A 269 5.57 28.67 -11.37
C ASN A 269 4.58 28.26 -10.27
N PRO A 270 5.03 27.82 -9.09
CA PRO A 270 4.15 27.58 -7.95
C PRO A 270 3.31 28.81 -7.59
N LYS A 271 2.00 28.62 -7.45
CA LYS A 271 1.11 29.65 -6.89
C LYS A 271 1.31 29.67 -5.38
N LEU A 272 1.71 30.81 -4.84
CA LEU A 272 1.98 30.96 -3.40
C LEU A 272 0.82 31.66 -2.67
N LYS A 273 0.58 31.23 -1.43
CA LYS A 273 -0.25 31.90 -0.44
C LYS A 273 0.50 33.12 0.12
N ARG A 274 -0.19 33.96 0.90
CA ARG A 274 0.40 35.15 1.54
C ARG A 274 1.57 34.83 2.48
N ASN A 275 1.58 33.63 3.07
CA ASN A 275 2.63 33.16 3.97
C ASN A 275 3.81 32.48 3.24
N GLY A 276 3.83 32.49 1.90
CA GLY A 276 4.89 31.86 1.10
C GLY A 276 4.67 30.38 0.78
N GLU A 277 3.72 29.70 1.43
CA GLU A 277 3.41 28.29 1.14
C GLU A 277 2.67 28.13 -0.20
N PRO A 278 2.90 27.03 -0.94
CA PRO A 278 2.18 26.77 -2.18
C PRO A 278 0.68 26.51 -1.96
N PHE A 279 -0.13 26.89 -2.93
CA PHE A 279 -1.49 26.37 -3.08
C PHE A 279 -1.43 24.93 -3.56
N MET A 280 -2.14 24.04 -2.90
CA MET A 280 -2.15 22.61 -3.20
C MET A 280 -3.51 22.19 -3.74
N LEU A 281 -3.54 21.19 -4.61
CA LEU A 281 -4.72 20.40 -4.91
C LEU A 281 -4.90 19.34 -3.81
N PRO A 282 -6.13 18.88 -3.53
CA PRO A 282 -6.34 17.72 -2.67
C PRO A 282 -5.59 16.52 -3.23
N SER A 283 -4.59 16.05 -2.50
CA SER A 283 -3.67 14.98 -2.94
C SER A 283 -4.10 13.59 -2.48
N HIS A 284 -4.91 13.52 -1.42
CA HIS A 284 -5.40 12.30 -0.81
C HIS A 284 -6.90 12.40 -0.49
N SER A 285 -7.55 11.24 -0.51
CA SER A 285 -8.86 11.00 0.09
C SER A 285 -8.68 10.40 1.48
N TYR A 286 -9.55 10.81 2.40
CA TYR A 286 -9.61 10.32 3.78
C TYR A 286 -11.00 9.78 4.11
N LEU A 287 -11.67 9.16 3.13
CA LEU A 287 -13.07 8.73 3.24
C LEU A 287 -13.24 7.25 3.59
N ILE A 288 -12.19 6.43 3.51
CA ILE A 288 -12.29 5.00 3.79
C ILE A 288 -11.86 4.75 5.23
N LYS A 289 -12.69 4.11 6.04
CA LYS A 289 -12.35 3.78 7.43
C LYS A 289 -11.21 2.76 7.46
N SER A 290 -10.22 2.96 8.32
CA SER A 290 -9.07 2.04 8.47
C SER A 290 -9.50 0.62 8.86
N SER A 291 -10.67 0.49 9.49
CA SER A 291 -11.30 -0.79 9.82
C SER A 291 -11.65 -1.68 8.63
N ILE A 292 -11.55 -1.17 7.40
CA ILE A 292 -11.71 -1.99 6.19
C ILE A 292 -10.52 -2.96 6.00
N ALA A 293 -9.35 -2.67 6.58
CA ALA A 293 -8.13 -3.45 6.36
C ALA A 293 -8.25 -4.92 6.81
N LYS A 294 -9.01 -5.19 7.88
CA LYS A 294 -9.27 -6.56 8.36
C LYS A 294 -10.23 -7.37 7.48
N GLU A 295 -10.87 -6.76 6.49
CA GLU A 295 -11.86 -7.44 5.65
C GLU A 295 -11.18 -8.56 4.86
N LYS A 296 -11.80 -9.75 4.87
CA LYS A 296 -11.23 -10.95 4.25
C LYS A 296 -11.33 -10.91 2.73
N ASN A 297 -12.39 -10.31 2.20
CA ASN A 297 -12.58 -10.18 0.76
C ASN A 297 -11.77 -8.98 0.21
N LYS A 298 -10.47 -9.21 -0.03
CA LYS A 298 -9.52 -8.18 -0.49
C LYS A 298 -9.93 -7.56 -1.83
N ARG A 299 -10.49 -8.37 -2.74
CA ARG A 299 -11.06 -7.89 -4.02
C ARG A 299 -12.16 -6.86 -3.83
N ALA A 300 -13.05 -7.07 -2.85
CA ALA A 300 -14.10 -6.11 -2.53
C ALA A 300 -13.54 -4.81 -1.96
N VAL A 301 -12.48 -4.89 -1.14
CA VAL A 301 -11.79 -3.71 -0.61
C VAL A 301 -11.15 -2.90 -1.73
N GLU A 302 -10.47 -3.54 -2.69
CA GLU A 302 -9.92 -2.85 -3.86
C GLU A 302 -11.00 -2.13 -4.68
N ILE A 303 -12.16 -2.76 -4.90
CA ILE A 303 -13.29 -2.12 -5.57
C ILE A 303 -13.73 -0.86 -4.80
N VAL A 304 -13.86 -0.95 -3.47
CA VAL A 304 -14.20 0.20 -2.62
C VAL A 304 -13.18 1.34 -2.80
N CYS A 305 -11.88 1.03 -2.76
CA CYS A 305 -10.81 2.00 -2.97
C CYS A 305 -10.90 2.68 -4.35
N ILE A 306 -11.15 1.90 -5.41
CA ILE A 306 -11.32 2.43 -6.78
C ILE A 306 -12.51 3.39 -6.85
N ILE A 307 -13.66 3.02 -6.29
CA ILE A 307 -14.87 3.83 -6.34
C ILE A 307 -14.71 5.13 -5.53
N VAL A 308 -14.15 5.07 -4.32
CA VAL A 308 -13.92 6.27 -3.51
C VAL A 308 -12.95 7.22 -4.21
N THR A 309 -11.86 6.70 -4.78
CA THR A 309 -10.88 7.50 -5.52
C THR A 309 -11.53 8.18 -6.73
N LEU A 310 -12.35 7.46 -7.49
CA LEU A 310 -13.08 8.00 -8.64
C LEU A 310 -14.03 9.14 -8.23
N ILE A 311 -14.79 8.97 -7.14
CA ILE A 311 -15.71 9.99 -6.64
C ILE A 311 -14.93 11.25 -6.23
N GLU A 312 -13.83 11.11 -5.49
CA GLU A 312 -12.99 12.23 -5.09
C GLU A 312 -12.34 12.96 -6.27
N GLN A 313 -11.91 12.23 -7.29
CA GLN A 313 -11.36 12.79 -8.52
C GLN A 313 -12.41 13.54 -9.36
N ALA A 314 -13.67 13.10 -9.33
CA ALA A 314 -14.77 13.75 -10.06
C ALA A 314 -15.26 15.05 -9.39
N GLY A 315 -14.98 15.24 -8.10
CA GLY A 315 -15.36 16.45 -7.36
C GLY A 315 -16.88 16.64 -7.31
N ASN A 316 -17.40 17.68 -7.96
CA ASN A 316 -18.84 17.97 -8.00
C ASN A 316 -19.57 17.35 -9.20
N CYS A 317 -18.84 16.71 -10.13
CA CYS A 317 -19.44 16.02 -11.28
C CYS A 317 -19.96 14.65 -10.88
N THR A 318 -20.84 14.04 -11.69
CA THR A 318 -21.28 12.65 -11.49
C THR A 318 -20.20 11.67 -11.99
N PRO A 319 -19.44 11.01 -11.09
CA PRO A 319 -18.48 9.99 -11.48
C PRO A 319 -19.17 8.80 -12.15
N ASN A 320 -18.48 8.22 -13.11
CA ASN A 320 -18.92 7.02 -13.81
C ASN A 320 -17.73 6.14 -14.19
N ILE A 321 -17.94 4.83 -14.20
CA ILE A 321 -16.89 3.85 -14.49
C ILE A 321 -17.49 2.56 -15.05
N LYS A 322 -16.83 2.00 -16.07
CA LYS A 322 -17.20 0.70 -16.63
C LYS A 322 -16.84 -0.43 -15.67
N VAL A 323 -17.64 -1.48 -15.63
CA VAL A 323 -17.35 -2.70 -14.85
C VAL A 323 -15.99 -3.27 -15.26
N GLN A 324 -15.72 -3.35 -16.57
CA GLN A 324 -14.43 -3.81 -17.10
C GLN A 324 -13.26 -3.02 -16.51
N THR A 325 -13.38 -1.70 -16.42
CA THR A 325 -12.34 -0.84 -15.85
C THR A 325 -12.14 -1.09 -14.36
N ILE A 326 -13.18 -1.42 -13.60
CA ILE A 326 -13.02 -1.83 -12.19
C ILE A 326 -12.23 -3.14 -12.10
N VAL A 327 -12.58 -4.12 -12.94
CA VAL A 327 -11.89 -5.43 -12.98
C VAL A 327 -10.42 -5.25 -13.37
N ASP A 328 -10.13 -4.45 -14.40
CA ASP A 328 -8.75 -4.20 -14.85
C ASP A 328 -7.89 -3.52 -13.80
N ARG A 329 -8.51 -2.71 -12.93
CA ARG A 329 -7.86 -2.01 -11.83
C ARG A 329 -7.75 -2.84 -10.55
N CYS A 330 -8.30 -4.07 -10.54
CA CYS A 330 -8.25 -5.00 -9.41
C CYS A 330 -7.51 -6.28 -9.83
N PRO A 331 -6.16 -6.29 -9.78
CA PRO A 331 -5.34 -7.36 -10.35
C PRO A 331 -5.68 -8.76 -9.81
N GLU A 332 -5.95 -8.86 -8.52
CA GLU A 332 -6.33 -10.15 -7.91
C GLU A 332 -7.65 -10.68 -8.47
N LEU A 333 -8.66 -9.80 -8.63
CA LEU A 333 -9.94 -10.17 -9.23
C LEU A 333 -9.78 -10.55 -10.69
N LYS A 334 -9.02 -9.75 -11.45
CA LYS A 334 -8.73 -10.02 -12.87
C LYS A 334 -8.07 -11.38 -13.04
N ASN A 335 -6.97 -11.62 -12.33
CA ASN A 335 -6.24 -12.90 -12.39
C ASN A 335 -7.13 -14.08 -12.01
N ALA A 336 -7.97 -13.93 -10.99
CA ALA A 336 -8.91 -14.98 -10.59
C ALA A 336 -10.00 -15.24 -11.65
N ILE A 337 -10.49 -14.21 -12.32
CA ILE A 337 -11.47 -14.34 -13.42
C ILE A 337 -10.81 -15.00 -14.64
N ASP A 338 -9.57 -14.64 -14.96
CA ASP A 338 -8.83 -15.19 -16.09
C ASP A 338 -8.52 -16.68 -15.89
N ALA A 339 -8.20 -17.09 -14.67
CA ALA A 339 -7.95 -18.49 -14.30
C ALA A 339 -9.23 -19.34 -14.16
N ALA A 340 -10.40 -18.73 -13.92
CA ALA A 340 -11.65 -19.43 -13.69
C ALA A 340 -12.34 -19.90 -15.00
N LYS A 341 -13.18 -20.93 -14.91
CA LYS A 341 -13.96 -21.46 -16.04
C LYS A 341 -15.43 -21.05 -15.96
N GLY A 342 -16.01 -20.64 -17.10
CA GLY A 342 -17.45 -20.46 -17.31
C GLY A 342 -18.20 -19.79 -16.14
N ALA A 343 -19.12 -20.54 -15.52
CA ALA A 343 -19.98 -20.07 -14.44
C ALA A 343 -19.24 -19.59 -13.19
N ASP A 344 -18.00 -20.05 -12.94
CA ASP A 344 -17.23 -19.63 -11.78
C ASP A 344 -16.77 -18.17 -11.91
N LYS A 345 -16.57 -17.65 -13.13
CA LYS A 345 -16.29 -16.22 -13.35
C LYS A 345 -17.41 -15.33 -12.81
N ASN A 346 -18.66 -15.69 -13.07
CA ASN A 346 -19.83 -14.97 -12.57
C ASN A 346 -19.95 -15.07 -11.04
N LYS A 347 -19.57 -16.21 -10.43
CA LYS A 347 -19.53 -16.34 -8.96
C LYS A 347 -18.49 -15.42 -8.34
N LEU A 348 -17.30 -15.29 -8.96
CA LEU A 348 -16.24 -14.39 -8.50
C LEU A 348 -16.69 -12.92 -8.56
N LEU A 349 -17.26 -12.50 -9.68
CA LEU A 349 -17.84 -11.16 -9.85
C LEU A 349 -18.92 -10.90 -8.81
N LYS A 350 -19.89 -11.81 -8.66
CA LYS A 350 -20.96 -11.70 -7.66
C LYS A 350 -20.40 -11.52 -6.26
N ARG A 351 -19.48 -12.38 -5.82
CA ARG A 351 -18.87 -12.30 -4.48
C ARG A 351 -18.13 -10.99 -4.24
N ALA A 352 -17.34 -10.52 -5.22
CA ALA A 352 -16.57 -9.29 -5.09
C ALA A 352 -17.47 -8.04 -5.06
N PHE A 353 -18.39 -7.91 -6.02
CA PHE A 353 -19.26 -6.73 -6.14
C PHE A 353 -20.33 -6.66 -5.06
N THR A 354 -21.03 -7.77 -4.74
CA THR A 354 -21.99 -7.78 -3.62
C THR A 354 -21.33 -7.29 -2.34
N LYS A 355 -20.14 -7.83 -2.02
CA LYS A 355 -19.41 -7.42 -0.81
C LYS A 355 -18.93 -5.97 -0.89
N ALA A 356 -18.46 -5.50 -2.04
CA ALA A 356 -18.05 -4.10 -2.21
C ALA A 356 -19.22 -3.13 -1.96
N TRP A 357 -20.42 -3.45 -2.48
CA TRP A 357 -21.63 -2.67 -2.26
C TRP A 357 -22.12 -2.70 -0.81
N GLU A 358 -21.91 -3.80 -0.07
CA GLU A 358 -22.12 -3.82 1.38
C GLU A 358 -21.13 -2.92 2.14
N LEU A 359 -19.88 -2.88 1.68
CA LEU A 359 -18.80 -2.16 2.35
C LEU A 359 -18.86 -0.66 2.11
N LEU A 360 -19.23 -0.19 0.91
CA LEU A 360 -19.29 1.25 0.60
C LEU A 360 -20.05 2.07 1.65
N PRO A 361 -21.32 1.77 2.02
CA PRO A 361 -22.03 2.58 3.01
C PRO A 361 -21.56 2.34 4.46
N LYS A 362 -20.86 1.24 4.76
CA LYS A 362 -20.47 0.87 6.14
C LYS A 362 -19.06 1.33 6.51
N GLN A 363 -18.13 1.13 5.58
CA GLN A 363 -16.69 1.33 5.73
C GLN A 363 -16.18 2.60 5.05
N THR A 364 -17.07 3.47 4.57
CA THR A 364 -16.68 4.79 4.05
C THR A 364 -17.53 5.90 4.67
N LEU A 365 -17.04 7.13 4.56
CA LEU A 365 -17.71 8.36 4.97
C LEU A 365 -18.45 9.01 3.78
N LEU A 366 -18.68 8.29 2.68
CA LEU A 366 -19.29 8.84 1.47
C LEU A 366 -20.68 9.46 1.75
N LYS A 367 -21.54 8.74 2.46
CA LYS A 367 -22.88 9.25 2.84
C LYS A 367 -22.84 10.42 3.81
N GLU A 368 -21.76 10.55 4.57
CA GLU A 368 -21.56 11.64 5.53
C GLU A 368 -20.96 12.88 4.87
N LYS A 369 -20.23 12.72 3.76
CA LYS A 369 -19.48 13.79 3.10
C LYS A 369 -20.04 14.24 1.76
N TYR A 370 -20.88 13.44 1.10
CA TYR A 370 -21.52 13.78 -0.18
C TYR A 370 -23.03 13.84 -0.03
N LYS A 371 -23.60 14.99 -0.44
CA LYS A 371 -25.04 15.22 -0.39
C LYS A 371 -25.76 14.35 -1.41
N ASP A 372 -26.79 13.64 -0.97
CA ASP A 372 -27.67 12.80 -1.80
C ASP A 372 -26.87 11.82 -2.69
N ILE A 373 -25.78 11.24 -2.18
CA ILE A 373 -25.01 10.26 -2.95
C ILE A 373 -25.78 8.94 -3.11
N GLU A 374 -25.95 8.52 -4.35
CA GLU A 374 -26.54 7.22 -4.68
C GLU A 374 -25.44 6.17 -4.80
N LEU A 375 -25.60 5.08 -4.03
CA LEU A 375 -24.68 3.95 -4.01
C LEU A 375 -25.43 2.68 -4.46
N PRO A 376 -24.79 1.77 -5.21
CA PRO A 376 -25.43 0.54 -5.65
C PRO A 376 -25.90 -0.33 -4.47
N SER A 377 -27.09 -0.92 -4.61
CA SER A 377 -27.60 -1.84 -3.60
C SER A 377 -26.95 -3.23 -3.76
N PRO A 378 -26.46 -3.87 -2.67
CA PRO A 378 -25.91 -5.23 -2.73
C PRO A 378 -26.97 -6.30 -3.02
N THR A 379 -28.25 -6.00 -2.80
CA THR A 379 -29.36 -6.95 -2.97
C THR A 379 -30.07 -6.83 -4.32
N ASP A 380 -29.83 -5.75 -5.07
CA ASP A 380 -30.41 -5.56 -6.39
C ASP A 380 -29.56 -6.30 -7.45
N PRO A 381 -30.12 -7.33 -8.12
CA PRO A 381 -29.39 -8.09 -9.13
C PRO A 381 -28.85 -7.25 -10.29
N GLN A 382 -29.47 -6.10 -10.61
CA GLN A 382 -29.00 -5.23 -11.70
C GLN A 382 -27.66 -4.56 -11.37
N ASN A 383 -27.35 -4.42 -10.08
CA ASN A 383 -26.09 -3.86 -9.61
C ASN A 383 -24.96 -4.91 -9.51
N ILE A 384 -25.25 -6.19 -9.80
CA ILE A 384 -24.28 -7.26 -9.71
C ILE A 384 -23.85 -7.67 -11.13
N PRO A 385 -22.61 -7.35 -11.54
CA PRO A 385 -22.15 -7.65 -12.89
C PRO A 385 -21.91 -9.13 -13.12
N THR A 386 -22.00 -9.51 -14.39
CA THR A 386 -21.66 -10.82 -14.95
C THR A 386 -20.67 -10.61 -16.09
N MET A 387 -20.11 -11.70 -16.63
CA MET A 387 -19.25 -11.63 -17.80
C MET A 387 -19.92 -10.97 -19.02
N SER A 388 -21.26 -11.04 -19.14
CA SER A 388 -21.99 -10.39 -20.23
C SER A 388 -22.25 -8.90 -20.00
N SER A 389 -22.12 -8.40 -18.76
CA SER A 389 -22.36 -6.99 -18.41
C SER A 389 -21.08 -6.22 -18.09
N LEU A 390 -19.91 -6.69 -18.53
CA LEU A 390 -18.63 -5.97 -18.31
C LEU A 390 -18.59 -4.57 -18.96
N ASN A 391 -19.38 -4.34 -20.01
CA ASN A 391 -19.53 -3.03 -20.64
C ASN A 391 -20.50 -2.08 -19.91
N TYR A 392 -21.20 -2.58 -18.89
CA TYR A 392 -22.09 -1.75 -18.06
C TYR A 392 -21.28 -0.65 -17.36
N THR A 393 -21.90 0.52 -17.19
CA THR A 393 -21.26 1.69 -16.57
C THR A 393 -22.01 2.06 -15.31
N PHE A 394 -21.36 1.92 -14.16
CA PHE A 394 -21.88 2.46 -12.91
C PHE A 394 -21.78 3.98 -12.91
N LYS A 395 -22.78 4.63 -12.32
CA LYS A 395 -22.81 6.07 -12.05
C LYS A 395 -23.04 6.26 -10.55
N PHE A 396 -22.39 7.25 -9.96
CA PHE A 396 -22.60 7.61 -8.54
C PHE A 396 -23.03 9.07 -8.46
N PRO A 397 -24.28 9.40 -8.81
CA PRO A 397 -24.78 10.77 -8.73
C PRO A 397 -24.77 11.28 -7.29
N HIS A 398 -24.48 12.57 -7.14
CA HIS A 398 -24.48 13.30 -5.86
C HIS A 398 -24.59 14.81 -6.12
N LYS A 399 -24.99 15.59 -5.12
CA LYS A 399 -25.06 17.07 -5.19
C LYS A 399 -23.80 17.77 -4.67
N GLY A 400 -22.66 17.10 -4.77
CA GLY A 400 -21.35 17.58 -4.34
C GLY A 400 -21.07 17.33 -2.86
N LYS A 401 -19.89 17.75 -2.40
CA LYS A 401 -19.51 17.62 -0.99
C LYS A 401 -20.39 18.52 -0.12
N ILE A 402 -20.81 17.98 1.03
CA ILE A 402 -21.48 18.76 2.08
C ILE A 402 -20.46 19.80 2.56
N LYS A 403 -20.80 21.09 2.44
CA LYS A 403 -19.96 22.17 2.97
C LYS A 403 -20.01 22.09 4.50
N ASP A 404 -18.89 22.27 5.18
CA ASP A 404 -18.81 22.30 6.66
C ASP A 404 -19.46 23.57 7.27
N VAL A 405 -20.55 24.07 6.68
CA VAL A 405 -21.32 25.23 7.18
C VAL A 405 -22.64 24.69 7.71
N GLU A 406 -22.61 24.34 9.00
CA GLU A 406 -23.70 24.23 10.00
C GLU A 406 -23.31 23.22 11.10
N ARG A 407 -22.19 23.49 11.78
CA ARG A 407 -22.13 23.30 13.23
C ARG A 407 -22.22 24.69 13.84
N THR A 408 -23.43 25.26 13.80
CA THR A 408 -23.78 26.35 14.70
C THR A 408 -23.75 25.82 16.13
N GLU A 409 -23.19 26.67 16.98
CA GLU A 409 -22.96 26.55 18.43
C GLU A 409 -24.07 25.87 19.24
#